data_AF-A0A7H2BHF1-F1
#
_entry.id   AF-A0A7H2BHF1-F1
#
_cell.length_a   1.000
_cell.length_b   1.000
_cell.length_c   1.000
_cell.angle_alpha   90.00
_cell.angle_beta   90.00
_cell.angle_gamma   90.00
#
_symmetry.space_group_name_H-M   'P 1'
#
loop_
_entity.id
_entity.type
_entity.pdbx_description
1 polymer ?
#
loop_
_entity_poly.entity_id
_entity_poly.type
_entity_poly.pdbx_seq_one_letter_code
_entity_poly.pdbx_strand_id
1 'polypeptide(L)'
;MNTDHETRATSYAVLTQWEPVQSLLEIKRSEFIAFAQRVESEADARAFIESLRKQYHDARHVCSAFVIGADRDIQRSSDDGEPAGTAGIPMLQAVLARRTDPDSEASSTNLSDICVVVVRYFGGIKLGAGGLVRAYTDAVVQVLDEATTTQRRRLRAGEVKLPHAEAGKFENEVRSLGFTIISVDYFASHAVVTLGVFDSPATRNEAKTKVAELTMGKGEISWGETSWVDEVMN
;
A
#
# COMPACT_ATOMS: atom_id res chain seq x y z
N MET A 1 -19.67 19.04 -6.84
CA MET A 1 -18.28 19.56 -6.90
C MET A 1 -17.38 18.42 -6.46
N ASN A 2 -16.92 17.63 -7.42
CA ASN A 2 -15.98 16.54 -7.14
C ASN A 2 -14.59 17.16 -7.16
N THR A 3 -14.13 17.66 -6.02
CA THR A 3 -12.70 17.90 -5.85
C THR A 3 -12.09 16.53 -5.63
N ASP A 4 -11.74 15.85 -6.73
CA ASP A 4 -10.81 14.74 -6.67
C ASP A 4 -9.52 15.31 -6.06
N HIS A 5 -9.40 15.17 -4.74
CA HIS A 5 -8.13 15.32 -4.09
C HIS A 5 -7.34 14.07 -4.46
N GLU A 6 -6.77 14.10 -5.67
CA GLU A 6 -5.75 13.14 -6.06
C GLU A 6 -4.68 13.14 -4.98
N THR A 7 -4.25 11.95 -4.57
CA THR A 7 -3.24 11.79 -3.52
C THR A 7 -1.97 12.54 -3.88
N ARG A 8 -1.22 13.02 -2.88
CA ARG A 8 0.09 13.63 -3.11
C ARG A 8 1.11 12.56 -3.51
N ALA A 9 1.03 11.39 -2.88
CA ALA A 9 1.85 10.24 -3.19
C ALA A 9 1.47 9.66 -4.57
N THR A 10 2.51 9.30 -5.33
CA THR A 10 2.42 8.54 -6.59
C THR A 10 2.98 7.12 -6.45
N SER A 11 3.62 6.83 -5.31
CA SER A 11 4.03 5.50 -4.89
C SER A 11 4.00 5.38 -3.36
N TYR A 12 3.74 4.18 -2.87
CA TYR A 12 3.86 3.80 -1.46
C TYR A 12 4.08 2.29 -1.36
N ALA A 13 4.50 1.78 -0.20
CA ALA A 13 4.71 0.35 -0.04
C ALA A 13 3.52 -0.31 0.65
N VAL A 14 3.27 -1.57 0.29
CA VAL A 14 2.26 -2.45 0.88
C VAL A 14 2.88 -3.82 1.14
N LEU A 15 2.23 -4.65 1.96
CA LEU A 15 2.63 -6.06 2.04
C LEU A 15 2.28 -6.78 0.72
N THR A 16 3.15 -7.67 0.28
CA THR A 16 2.93 -8.45 -0.95
C THR A 16 1.86 -9.53 -0.74
N GLN A 17 1.85 -10.15 0.44
CA GLN A 17 0.88 -11.14 0.86
C GLN A 17 -0.41 -10.52 1.40
N TRP A 18 -1.54 -11.15 1.09
CA TRP A 18 -2.87 -10.80 1.61
C TRP A 18 -3.22 -11.53 2.91
N GLU A 19 -2.62 -12.71 3.12
CA GLU A 19 -2.74 -13.45 4.36
C GLU A 19 -1.92 -12.78 5.48
N PRO A 20 -2.36 -12.85 6.75
CA PRO A 20 -1.61 -12.30 7.87
C PRO A 20 -0.24 -12.96 8.04
N VAL A 21 0.80 -12.15 8.21
CA VAL A 21 2.09 -12.59 8.75
C VAL A 21 2.00 -12.59 10.27
N GLN A 22 2.59 -13.59 10.93
CA GLN A 22 2.54 -13.75 12.37
C GLN A 22 3.95 -14.00 12.93
N SER A 23 4.27 -13.33 14.05
CA SER A 23 5.46 -13.63 14.85
C SER A 23 5.12 -13.72 16.34
N LEU A 24 5.98 -14.38 17.12
CA LEU A 24 5.87 -14.48 18.58
C LEU A 24 7.12 -13.87 19.22
N LEU A 25 6.90 -13.00 20.21
CA LEU A 25 7.93 -12.43 21.06
C LEU A 25 7.64 -12.75 22.53
N GLU A 26 8.60 -13.32 23.24
CA GLU A 26 8.51 -13.61 24.66
C GLU A 26 9.40 -12.69 25.50
N ILE A 27 8.81 -11.94 26.44
CA ILE A 27 9.53 -11.05 27.35
C ILE A 27 9.07 -11.28 28.78
N LYS A 28 9.99 -11.72 29.65
CA LYS A 28 9.70 -12.02 31.07
C LYS A 28 8.44 -12.88 31.23
N ARG A 29 8.36 -13.96 30.46
CA ARG A 29 7.23 -14.92 30.39
C ARG A 29 5.92 -14.35 29.83
N SER A 30 5.87 -13.07 29.46
CA SER A 30 4.72 -12.53 28.73
C SER A 30 4.92 -12.83 27.25
N GLU A 31 3.86 -13.30 26.60
CA GLU A 31 3.84 -13.59 25.17
C GLU A 31 3.18 -12.43 24.43
N PHE A 32 3.80 -12.01 23.33
CA PHE A 32 3.30 -10.99 22.41
C PHE A 32 3.21 -11.64 21.03
N ILE A 33 2.01 -12.02 20.63
CA ILE A 33 1.74 -12.62 19.33
C ILE A 33 1.34 -11.48 18.38
N ALA A 34 2.25 -11.10 17.50
CA ALA A 34 2.06 -10.02 16.56
C ALA A 34 1.54 -10.55 15.22
N PHE A 35 0.62 -9.82 14.62
CA PHE A 35 0.10 -10.07 13.29
C PHE A 35 0.21 -8.80 12.46
N ALA A 36 0.53 -8.95 11.18
CA ALA A 36 0.51 -7.87 10.20
C ALA A 36 -0.27 -8.33 8.96
N GLN A 37 -1.28 -7.55 8.57
CA GLN A 37 -2.09 -7.84 7.39
C GLN A 37 -2.29 -6.59 6.55
N ARG A 38 -2.24 -6.78 5.23
CA ARG A 38 -2.65 -5.76 4.27
C ARG A 38 -4.15 -5.50 4.35
N VAL A 39 -4.56 -4.24 4.44
CA VAL A 39 -5.96 -3.81 4.51
C VAL A 39 -6.14 -2.54 3.68
N GLU A 40 -7.20 -2.44 2.91
CA GLU A 40 -7.41 -1.29 2.01
C GLU A 40 -8.46 -0.30 2.55
N SER A 41 -9.12 -0.62 3.66
CA SER A 41 -10.13 0.23 4.29
C SER A 41 -10.18 0.09 5.81
N GLU A 42 -10.75 1.10 6.50
CA GLU A 42 -10.99 1.01 7.94
C GLU A 42 -11.91 -0.17 8.29
N ALA A 43 -12.82 -0.54 7.39
CA ALA A 43 -13.71 -1.68 7.57
C ALA A 43 -12.93 -3.00 7.58
N ASP A 44 -11.98 -3.18 6.66
CA ASP A 44 -11.12 -4.37 6.60
C ASP A 44 -10.24 -4.47 7.85
N ALA A 45 -9.63 -3.35 8.27
CA ALA A 45 -8.83 -3.29 9.49
C ALA A 45 -9.65 -3.69 10.73
N ARG A 46 -10.87 -3.17 10.87
CA ARG A 46 -11.76 -3.52 11.99
C ARG A 46 -12.19 -4.99 11.94
N ALA A 47 -12.48 -5.51 10.75
CA ALA A 47 -12.84 -6.92 10.57
C ALA A 47 -11.69 -7.85 10.98
N PHE A 48 -10.44 -7.49 10.63
CA PHE A 48 -9.25 -8.23 11.02
C PHE A 48 -8.99 -8.19 12.54
N ILE A 49 -9.09 -7.02 13.16
CA ILE A 49 -8.93 -6.89 14.63
C ILE A 49 -9.97 -7.76 15.35
N GLU A 50 -11.23 -7.74 14.89
CA GLU A 50 -12.32 -8.50 15.49
C GLU A 50 -12.16 -10.01 15.28
N SER A 51 -11.61 -10.46 14.13
CA SER A 51 -11.35 -11.88 13.92
C SER A 51 -10.29 -12.40 14.90
N LEU A 52 -9.21 -11.65 15.13
CA LEU A 52 -8.19 -12.00 16.12
C LEU A 52 -8.74 -11.93 17.55
N ARG A 53 -9.59 -10.96 17.88
CA ARG A 53 -10.25 -10.93 19.19
C ARG A 53 -11.13 -12.15 19.44
N LYS A 54 -11.83 -12.65 18.42
CA LYS A 54 -12.62 -13.89 18.52
C LYS A 54 -11.74 -15.12 18.64
N GLN A 55 -10.65 -15.17 17.89
CA GLN A 55 -9.70 -16.29 17.94
C GLN A 55 -8.98 -16.36 19.30
N TYR A 56 -8.59 -15.22 19.85
CA TYR A 56 -7.87 -15.07 21.12
C TYR A 56 -8.78 -14.49 22.21
N HIS A 57 -9.97 -15.06 22.36
CA HIS A 57 -11.02 -14.57 23.26
C HIS A 57 -10.64 -14.51 24.76
N ASP A 58 -9.59 -15.22 25.15
CA ASP A 58 -9.07 -15.37 26.50
C ASP A 58 -7.86 -14.45 26.76
N ALA A 59 -7.32 -13.81 25.73
CA ALA A 59 -6.34 -12.76 25.86
C ALA A 59 -7.00 -11.49 26.45
N ARG A 60 -6.30 -10.83 27.36
CA ARG A 60 -6.80 -9.59 27.98
C ARG A 60 -6.65 -8.37 27.11
N HIS A 61 -5.64 -8.39 26.22
CA HIS A 61 -5.27 -7.24 25.40
C HIS A 61 -4.99 -7.71 23.98
N VAL A 62 -5.70 -7.09 23.04
CA VAL A 62 -5.59 -7.22 21.58
C VAL A 62 -5.37 -5.81 21.03
N CYS A 63 -4.16 -5.30 21.26
CA CYS A 63 -3.77 -3.95 20.88
C CYS A 63 -3.60 -3.88 19.37
N SER A 64 -3.84 -2.71 18.77
CA SER A 64 -3.78 -2.57 17.31
C SER A 64 -3.27 -1.21 16.87
N ALA A 65 -2.76 -1.16 15.64
CA ALA A 65 -2.49 0.06 14.90
C ALA A 65 -2.70 -0.18 13.40
N PHE A 66 -3.15 0.83 12.66
CA PHE A 66 -3.23 0.74 11.21
C PHE A 66 -2.99 2.08 10.53
N VAL A 67 -2.48 2.00 9.30
CA VAL A 67 -2.21 3.12 8.40
C VAL A 67 -2.83 2.77 7.05
N ILE A 68 -3.68 3.65 6.51
CA ILE A 68 -4.43 3.39 5.26
C ILE A 68 -4.35 4.60 4.33
N GLY A 69 -4.25 4.30 3.03
CA GLY A 69 -4.22 5.24 1.93
C GLY A 69 -2.80 5.66 1.55
N ALA A 70 -2.61 6.03 0.29
CA ALA A 70 -1.30 6.41 -0.25
C ALA A 70 -0.65 7.59 0.50
N ASP A 71 -1.45 8.56 0.90
CA ASP A 71 -1.00 9.75 1.66
C ASP A 71 -0.87 9.47 3.17
N ARG A 72 -1.32 8.29 3.64
CA ARG A 72 -1.27 7.84 5.03
C ARG A 72 -2.03 8.77 5.99
N ASP A 73 -3.09 9.41 5.51
CA ASP A 73 -3.90 10.35 6.30
C ASP A 73 -4.79 9.62 7.33
N ILE A 74 -5.11 8.34 7.10
CA ILE A 74 -5.85 7.50 8.04
C ILE A 74 -4.83 6.74 8.90
N GLN A 75 -4.71 7.17 10.16
CA GLN A 75 -3.87 6.52 11.16
C GLN A 75 -4.68 6.31 12.43
N ARG A 76 -4.70 5.08 12.94
CA ARG A 76 -5.43 4.71 14.17
C ARG A 76 -4.58 3.77 15.01
N SER A 77 -4.82 3.81 16.31
CA SER A 77 -4.24 2.85 17.25
C SER A 77 -5.14 2.66 18.46
N SER A 78 -4.96 1.53 19.16
CA SER A 78 -5.68 1.19 20.37
C SER A 78 -4.77 0.45 21.34
N ASP A 79 -4.78 0.87 22.61
CA ASP A 79 -4.09 0.19 23.71
C ASP A 79 -4.89 -1.01 24.27
N ASP A 80 -6.14 -1.20 23.87
CA ASP A 80 -7.03 -2.30 24.33
C ASP A 80 -6.97 -2.64 25.83
N GLY A 81 -7.01 -1.61 26.68
CA GLY A 81 -6.97 -1.77 28.14
C GLY A 81 -5.57 -1.90 28.75
N GLU A 82 -4.50 -1.90 27.96
CA GLU A 82 -3.16 -1.58 28.45
C GLU A 82 -3.11 -0.14 29.00
N PRO A 83 -2.12 0.19 29.85
CA PRO A 83 -1.90 1.57 30.26
C PRO A 83 -1.80 2.50 29.05
N ALA A 84 -2.48 3.64 29.12
CA ALA A 84 -2.60 4.57 28.00
C ALA A 84 -1.23 4.96 27.40
N GLY A 85 -1.11 4.86 26.09
CA GLY A 85 0.08 5.20 25.32
C GLY A 85 1.21 4.17 25.41
N THR A 86 0.99 3.00 26.00
CA THR A 86 2.04 1.97 26.16
C THR A 86 2.04 0.87 25.10
N ALA A 87 0.99 0.78 24.26
CA ALA A 87 0.88 -0.23 23.22
C ALA A 87 0.56 0.37 21.85
N GLY A 88 -0.63 0.93 21.66
CA GLY A 88 -1.15 1.36 20.36
C GLY A 88 -0.28 2.42 19.68
N ILE A 89 0.10 3.49 20.41
CA ILE A 89 0.96 4.55 19.86
C ILE A 89 2.35 4.02 19.49
N PRO A 90 3.07 3.27 20.35
CA PRO A 90 4.31 2.60 19.97
C PRO A 90 4.20 1.74 18.72
N MET A 91 3.15 0.92 18.60
CA MET A 91 2.90 0.08 17.43
C MET A 91 2.73 0.93 16.16
N LEU A 92 1.94 2.01 16.23
CA LEU A 92 1.74 2.91 15.10
C LEU A 92 3.06 3.58 14.67
N GLN A 93 3.87 4.05 15.63
CA GLN A 93 5.16 4.65 15.32
C GLN A 93 6.12 3.65 14.67
N ALA A 94 6.11 2.38 15.10
CA ALA A 94 6.91 1.33 14.47
C ALA A 94 6.52 1.11 13.00
N VAL A 95 5.22 1.06 12.68
CA VAL A 95 4.74 1.01 11.30
C VAL A 95 5.16 2.26 10.52
N LEU A 96 5.02 3.45 11.12
CA LEU A 96 5.33 4.70 10.45
C LEU A 96 6.82 4.85 10.10
N ALA A 97 7.70 4.31 10.96
CA ALA A 97 9.14 4.34 10.82
C ALA A 97 9.72 3.18 9.98
N ARG A 98 8.90 2.18 9.59
CA ARG A 98 9.36 1.04 8.80
C ARG A 98 9.93 1.50 7.47
N ARG A 99 11.19 1.10 7.22
CA ARG A 99 11.84 1.28 5.92
C ARG A 99 11.32 0.24 4.94
N THR A 100 11.03 0.65 3.72
CA THR A 100 10.37 -0.17 2.70
C THR A 100 11.22 -0.39 1.45
N ASP A 101 12.38 0.25 1.40
CA ASP A 101 13.39 0.06 0.37
C ASP A 101 14.78 0.25 1.03
N PRO A 102 15.32 -0.81 1.66
CA PRO A 102 16.59 -0.73 2.39
C PRO A 102 17.80 -0.65 1.46
N ASP A 103 17.66 -1.11 0.21
CA ASP A 103 18.75 -1.18 -0.78
C ASP A 103 18.86 0.09 -1.62
N SER A 104 17.83 0.94 -1.63
CA SER A 104 17.86 2.26 -2.26
C SER A 104 18.54 3.31 -1.38
N GLU A 105 19.41 4.12 -2.00
CA GLU A 105 19.97 5.33 -1.38
C GLU A 105 18.87 6.30 -0.91
N ALA A 106 17.68 6.23 -1.51
CA ALA A 106 16.48 6.93 -1.11
C ALA A 106 15.58 6.04 -0.24
N SER A 107 16.11 5.55 0.90
CA SER A 107 15.34 4.82 1.90
C SER A 107 14.08 5.59 2.28
N SER A 108 12.90 5.05 1.94
CA SER A 108 11.61 5.65 2.25
C SER A 108 10.91 4.95 3.42
N THR A 109 10.07 5.70 4.13
CA THR A 109 9.20 5.19 5.21
C THR A 109 7.74 5.38 4.81
N ASN A 110 7.33 4.68 3.76
CA ASN A 110 6.03 4.87 3.10
C ASN A 110 5.11 3.62 3.18
N LEU A 111 5.31 2.74 4.15
CA LEU A 111 4.42 1.60 4.37
C LEU A 111 3.01 2.11 4.73
N SER A 112 2.01 1.61 4.01
CA SER A 112 0.59 1.91 4.20
C SER A 112 -0.27 0.69 3.86
N ASP A 113 -1.59 0.88 3.90
CA ASP A 113 -2.61 -0.15 3.70
C ASP A 113 -2.33 -1.40 4.55
N ILE A 114 -2.06 -1.17 5.83
CA ILE A 114 -1.62 -2.21 6.77
C ILE A 114 -2.29 -2.04 8.12
N CYS A 115 -2.70 -3.17 8.71
CA CYS A 115 -3.10 -3.28 10.10
C CYS A 115 -2.15 -4.24 10.82
N VAL A 116 -1.66 -3.81 11.97
CA VAL A 116 -0.90 -4.64 12.91
C VAL A 116 -1.71 -4.83 14.19
N VAL A 117 -1.71 -6.05 14.70
CA VAL A 117 -2.40 -6.45 15.93
C VAL A 117 -1.44 -7.22 16.80
N VAL A 118 -1.39 -6.91 18.10
CA VAL A 118 -0.56 -7.64 19.06
C VAL A 118 -1.47 -8.17 20.16
N VAL A 119 -1.60 -9.49 20.21
CA VAL A 119 -2.27 -10.22 21.27
C VAL A 119 -1.27 -10.47 22.39
N ARG A 120 -1.64 -10.16 23.63
CA ARG A 120 -0.75 -10.31 24.78
C ARG A 120 -1.31 -11.25 25.84
N TYR A 121 -0.48 -12.21 26.26
CA TYR A 121 -0.67 -12.99 27.48
C TYR A 121 0.31 -12.55 28.57
N PHE A 122 -0.21 -12.27 29.77
CA PHE A 122 0.59 -11.81 30.89
C PHE A 122 1.34 -12.95 31.59
N GLY A 123 2.67 -12.83 31.66
CA GLY A 123 3.56 -13.86 32.22
C GLY A 123 3.75 -13.87 33.74
N GLY A 124 2.96 -13.10 34.50
CA GLY A 124 3.13 -12.97 35.95
C GLY A 124 4.18 -11.94 36.41
N ILE A 125 5.01 -11.41 35.50
CA ILE A 125 6.04 -10.40 35.81
C ILE A 125 5.69 -9.07 35.13
N LYS A 126 5.53 -8.01 35.92
CA LYS A 126 5.25 -6.66 35.40
C LYS A 126 6.45 -6.11 34.62
N LEU A 127 6.19 -5.57 33.43
CA LEU A 127 7.22 -4.94 32.58
C LEU A 127 7.44 -3.45 32.93
N GLY A 128 6.44 -2.79 33.55
CA GLY A 128 6.41 -1.33 33.70
C GLY A 128 6.12 -0.63 32.36
N ALA A 129 5.77 0.66 32.40
CA ALA A 129 5.33 1.39 31.21
C ALA A 129 6.38 1.39 30.08
N GLY A 130 7.64 1.71 30.39
CA GLY A 130 8.72 1.68 29.39
C GLY A 130 9.04 0.28 28.85
N GLY A 131 8.81 -0.77 29.65
CA GLY A 131 8.95 -2.15 29.21
C GLY A 131 7.85 -2.58 28.25
N LEU A 132 6.61 -2.11 28.45
CA LEU A 132 5.49 -2.32 27.53
C LEU A 132 5.73 -1.63 26.20
N VAL A 133 6.10 -0.35 26.23
CA VAL A 133 6.41 0.43 25.02
C VAL A 133 7.42 -0.30 24.14
N ARG A 134 8.53 -0.78 24.74
CA ARG A 134 9.54 -1.56 24.01
C ARG A 134 8.97 -2.88 23.49
N ALA A 135 8.29 -3.66 24.32
CA ALA A 135 7.75 -4.95 23.92
C ALA A 135 6.78 -4.85 22.72
N TYR A 136 5.85 -3.88 22.73
CA TYR A 136 4.93 -3.66 21.62
C TYR A 136 5.62 -3.13 20.36
N THR A 137 6.65 -2.29 20.52
CA THR A 137 7.48 -1.82 19.40
C THR A 137 8.22 -2.99 18.76
N ASP A 138 8.92 -3.77 19.58
CA ASP A 138 9.75 -4.91 19.14
C ASP A 138 8.89 -6.00 18.48
N ALA A 139 7.69 -6.27 19.01
CA ALA A 139 6.75 -7.23 18.42
C ALA A 139 6.31 -6.81 17.00
N VAL A 140 6.01 -5.52 16.80
CA VAL A 140 5.66 -4.98 15.46
C VAL A 140 6.85 -5.00 14.53
N VAL A 141 8.04 -4.59 14.99
CA VAL A 141 9.27 -4.66 14.17
C VAL A 141 9.53 -6.09 13.73
N GLN A 142 9.46 -7.05 14.64
CA GLN A 142 9.71 -8.46 14.34
C GLN A 142 8.74 -9.02 13.29
N VAL A 143 7.42 -8.79 13.42
CA VAL A 143 6.47 -9.29 12.40
C VAL A 143 6.65 -8.61 11.05
N LEU A 144 7.07 -7.33 11.03
CA LEU A 144 7.37 -6.62 9.79
C LEU A 144 8.70 -7.04 9.15
N ASP A 145 9.64 -7.58 9.92
CA ASP A 145 10.87 -8.19 9.42
C ASP A 145 10.61 -9.54 8.74
N GLU A 146 9.56 -10.24 9.15
CA GLU A 146 9.10 -11.49 8.51
C GLU A 146 8.21 -11.22 7.29
N ALA A 147 7.72 -10.00 7.11
CA ALA A 147 6.83 -9.62 6.02
C ALA A 147 7.58 -9.15 4.78
N THR A 148 7.16 -9.60 3.59
CA THR A 148 7.62 -9.04 2.31
C THR A 148 6.78 -7.85 1.89
N THR A 149 7.42 -6.82 1.34
CA THR A 149 6.77 -5.62 0.81
C THR A 149 6.99 -5.48 -0.69
N THR A 150 6.03 -4.85 -1.38
CA THR A 150 6.17 -4.39 -2.76
C THR A 150 5.77 -2.91 -2.88
N GLN A 151 6.26 -2.24 -3.91
CA GLN A 151 5.84 -0.88 -4.23
C GLN A 151 4.50 -0.91 -4.97
N ARG A 152 3.58 -0.07 -4.51
CA ARG A 152 2.31 0.23 -5.17
C ARG A 152 2.42 1.60 -5.82
N ARG A 153 2.14 1.68 -7.11
CA ARG A 153 2.35 2.87 -7.93
C ARG A 153 1.08 3.31 -8.62
N ARG A 154 0.91 4.63 -8.68
CA ARG A 154 -0.24 5.25 -9.34
C ARG A 154 -0.02 5.25 -10.84
N LEU A 155 -0.92 4.61 -11.57
CA LEU A 155 -1.09 4.76 -13.01
C LEU A 155 -2.10 5.87 -13.28
N ARG A 156 -1.88 6.60 -14.36
CA ARG A 156 -2.87 7.47 -14.98
C ARG A 156 -3.24 6.93 -16.34
N ALA A 157 -4.55 6.86 -16.59
CA ALA A 157 -5.09 6.53 -17.90
C ALA A 157 -4.81 7.68 -18.88
N GLY A 158 -4.21 7.36 -20.02
CA GLY A 158 -4.01 8.27 -21.15
C GLY A 158 -4.73 7.73 -22.38
N GLU A 159 -5.78 8.40 -22.82
CA GLU A 159 -6.54 8.02 -24.00
C GLU A 159 -5.96 8.65 -25.26
N VAL A 160 -5.79 7.84 -26.30
CA VAL A 160 -5.37 8.28 -27.64
C VAL A 160 -6.43 7.90 -28.66
N LYS A 161 -6.99 8.91 -29.33
CA LYS A 161 -8.02 8.74 -30.37
C LYS A 161 -7.37 8.59 -31.72
N LEU A 162 -7.67 7.50 -32.42
CA LEU A 162 -7.04 7.14 -33.69
C LEU A 162 -8.06 6.61 -34.69
N PRO A 163 -7.83 6.78 -36.01
CA PRO A 163 -8.56 6.04 -37.02
C PRO A 163 -8.42 4.53 -36.82
N HIS A 164 -9.46 3.75 -37.11
CA HIS A 164 -9.42 2.29 -36.95
C HIS A 164 -8.25 1.61 -37.66
N ALA A 165 -7.87 2.14 -38.84
CA ALA A 165 -6.76 1.62 -39.62
C ALA A 165 -5.39 1.76 -38.93
N GLU A 166 -5.24 2.72 -38.02
CA GLU A 166 -3.99 3.01 -37.32
C GLU A 166 -3.93 2.36 -35.92
N ALA A 167 -5.09 2.04 -35.34
CA ALA A 167 -5.22 1.56 -33.96
C ALA A 167 -4.39 0.30 -33.65
N GLY A 168 -4.47 -0.72 -34.50
CA GLY A 168 -3.73 -1.97 -34.29
C GLY A 168 -2.21 -1.82 -34.42
N LYS A 169 -1.75 -0.94 -35.33
CA LYS A 169 -0.32 -0.63 -35.46
C LYS A 169 0.17 0.13 -34.22
N PHE A 170 -0.58 1.14 -33.81
CA PHE A 170 -0.27 1.95 -32.63
C PHE A 170 -0.21 1.09 -31.36
N GLU A 171 -1.19 0.22 -31.13
CA GLU A 171 -1.19 -0.68 -29.97
C GLU A 171 0.09 -1.53 -29.91
N ASN A 172 0.46 -2.16 -31.02
CA ASN A 172 1.66 -3.00 -31.09
C ASN A 172 2.94 -2.21 -30.81
N GLU A 173 3.08 -1.01 -31.39
CA GLU A 173 4.25 -0.16 -31.17
C GLU A 173 4.32 0.33 -29.72
N VAL A 174 3.20 0.73 -29.13
CA VAL A 174 3.15 1.18 -27.74
C VAL A 174 3.48 0.06 -26.76
N ARG A 175 2.98 -1.16 -26.99
CA ARG A 175 3.38 -2.34 -26.21
C ARG A 175 4.87 -2.65 -26.36
N SER A 176 5.43 -2.51 -27.57
CA SER A 176 6.86 -2.76 -27.81
C SER A 176 7.78 -1.76 -27.10
N LEU A 177 7.26 -0.57 -26.79
CA LEU A 177 7.94 0.46 -25.99
C LEU A 177 7.78 0.25 -24.47
N GLY A 178 7.09 -0.81 -24.04
CA GLY A 178 6.91 -1.15 -22.62
C GLY A 178 5.75 -0.43 -21.92
N PHE A 179 4.92 0.32 -22.64
CA PHE A 179 3.71 0.90 -22.05
C PHE A 179 2.65 -0.17 -21.79
N THR A 180 1.90 0.02 -20.71
CA THR A 180 0.73 -0.82 -20.40
C THR A 180 -0.46 -0.35 -21.25
N ILE A 181 -1.16 -1.28 -21.90
CA ILE A 181 -2.46 -1.01 -22.54
C ILE A 181 -3.55 -1.46 -21.57
N ILE A 182 -4.37 -0.51 -21.13
CA ILE A 182 -5.51 -0.75 -20.23
C ILE A 182 -6.70 -1.28 -21.03
N SER A 183 -7.06 -0.60 -22.12
CA SER A 183 -8.17 -0.98 -22.99
C SER A 183 -7.97 -0.50 -24.43
N VAL A 184 -8.71 -1.10 -25.34
CA VAL A 184 -8.90 -0.61 -26.71
C VAL A 184 -10.39 -0.66 -27.03
N ASP A 185 -10.98 0.51 -27.22
CA ASP A 185 -12.42 0.68 -27.41
C ASP A 185 -12.70 1.16 -28.83
N TYR A 186 -13.56 0.44 -29.56
CA TYR A 186 -13.91 0.74 -30.95
C TYR A 186 -15.25 1.46 -31.03
N PHE A 187 -15.23 2.71 -31.46
CA PHE A 187 -16.42 3.53 -31.69
C PHE A 187 -16.80 3.55 -33.17
N ALA A 188 -17.92 4.20 -33.53
CA ALA A 188 -18.40 4.23 -34.91
C ALA A 188 -17.45 4.90 -35.92
N SER A 189 -16.58 5.81 -35.47
CA SER A 189 -15.70 6.61 -36.35
C SER A 189 -14.21 6.53 -36.03
N HIS A 190 -13.84 5.96 -34.88
CA HIS A 190 -12.48 5.94 -34.37
C HIS A 190 -12.31 4.83 -33.32
N ALA A 191 -11.07 4.46 -33.03
CA ALA A 191 -10.72 3.70 -31.85
C ALA A 191 -10.14 4.63 -30.77
N VAL A 192 -10.30 4.24 -29.52
CA VAL A 192 -9.62 4.83 -28.36
C VAL A 192 -8.69 3.76 -27.80
N VAL A 193 -7.40 4.06 -27.74
CA VAL A 193 -6.41 3.22 -27.06
C VAL A 193 -6.08 3.88 -25.74
N THR A 194 -6.31 3.15 -24.63
CA THR A 194 -6.08 3.66 -23.27
C THR A 194 -4.77 3.11 -22.73
N LEU A 195 -3.82 4.00 -22.47
CA LEU A 195 -2.49 3.70 -21.94
C LEU A 195 -2.49 3.83 -20.41
N GLY A 196 -1.81 2.92 -19.73
CA GLY A 196 -1.43 3.06 -18.33
C GLY A 196 -0.02 3.64 -18.25
N VAL A 197 0.12 4.85 -17.72
CA VAL A 197 1.41 5.53 -17.53
C VAL A 197 1.58 5.81 -16.05
N PHE A 198 2.75 5.53 -15.47
CA PHE A 198 3.02 5.94 -14.08
C PHE A 198 2.81 7.45 -13.94
N ASP A 199 2.17 7.91 -12.87
CA ASP A 199 1.69 9.29 -12.80
C ASP A 199 2.77 10.27 -12.36
N SER A 200 3.85 10.41 -13.15
CA SER A 200 4.88 11.42 -12.94
C SER A 200 4.96 12.39 -14.13
N PRO A 201 5.40 13.66 -13.93
CA PRO A 201 5.57 14.59 -15.05
C PRO A 201 6.53 14.06 -16.13
N ALA A 202 7.60 13.36 -15.72
CA ALA A 202 8.60 12.82 -16.65
C ALA A 202 8.02 11.74 -17.56
N THR A 203 7.37 10.73 -16.97
CA THR A 203 6.76 9.61 -17.72
C THR A 203 5.58 10.05 -18.57
N ARG A 204 4.76 11.00 -18.09
CA ARG A 204 3.68 11.60 -18.90
C ARG A 204 4.23 12.38 -20.10
N ASN A 205 5.33 13.12 -19.93
CA ASN A 205 5.96 13.84 -21.04
C ASN A 205 6.61 12.87 -22.04
N GLU A 206 7.27 11.83 -21.56
CA GLU A 206 7.80 10.76 -22.40
C GLU A 206 6.70 10.08 -23.22
N ALA A 207 5.59 9.70 -22.58
CA ALA A 207 4.43 9.14 -23.26
C ALA A 207 3.90 10.08 -24.36
N LYS A 208 3.75 11.38 -24.07
CA LYS A 208 3.32 12.37 -25.08
C LYS A 208 4.26 12.42 -26.27
N THR A 209 5.57 12.46 -26.04
CA THR A 209 6.58 12.46 -27.10
C THR A 209 6.47 11.20 -27.94
N LYS A 210 6.35 10.02 -27.32
CA LYS A 210 6.21 8.75 -28.04
C LYS A 210 4.92 8.66 -28.84
N VAL A 211 3.80 9.05 -28.27
CA VAL A 211 2.52 9.07 -28.99
C VAL A 211 2.59 10.02 -30.20
N ALA A 212 3.19 11.21 -30.05
CA ALA A 212 3.38 12.13 -31.17
C ALA A 212 4.28 11.54 -32.26
N GLU A 213 5.38 10.87 -31.92
CA GLU A 213 6.26 10.17 -32.87
C GLU A 213 5.52 9.09 -33.66
N LEU A 214 4.79 8.20 -32.98
CA LEU A 214 4.09 7.07 -33.62
C LEU A 214 2.93 7.51 -34.53
N THR A 215 2.33 8.65 -34.22
CA THR A 215 1.14 9.17 -34.90
C THR A 215 1.46 10.28 -35.89
N MET A 216 2.75 10.55 -36.15
CA MET A 216 3.21 11.68 -36.99
C MET A 216 2.60 13.02 -36.54
N GLY A 217 2.44 13.20 -35.23
CA GLY A 217 1.89 14.40 -34.59
C GLY A 217 0.36 14.50 -34.60
N LYS A 218 -0.37 13.49 -35.09
CA LYS A 218 -1.84 13.53 -35.15
C LYS A 218 -2.53 13.06 -33.87
N GLY A 219 -1.87 12.22 -33.09
CA GLY A 219 -2.39 11.68 -31.84
C GLY A 219 -2.02 12.56 -30.66
N GLU A 220 -3.03 12.89 -29.86
CA GLU A 220 -2.86 13.57 -28.58
C GLU A 220 -3.34 12.66 -27.45
N ILE A 221 -2.67 12.75 -26.29
CA ILE A 221 -3.08 12.03 -25.09
C ILE A 221 -4.04 12.91 -24.28
N SER A 222 -5.26 12.43 -24.08
CA SER A 222 -6.18 12.95 -23.07
C SER A 222 -6.00 12.18 -21.77
N TRP A 223 -5.64 12.87 -20.69
CA TRP A 223 -5.39 12.23 -19.40
C TRP A 223 -6.68 12.11 -18.58
N GLY A 224 -6.97 10.90 -18.13
CA GLY A 224 -8.14 10.57 -17.33
C GLY A 224 -7.80 10.21 -15.88
N GLU A 225 -8.60 9.30 -15.33
CA GLU A 225 -8.54 8.83 -13.95
C GLU A 225 -7.23 8.11 -13.61
N THR A 226 -7.03 7.87 -12.32
CA THR A 226 -5.89 7.14 -11.80
C THR A 226 -6.30 5.82 -11.16
N SER A 227 -5.39 4.86 -11.21
CA SER A 227 -5.52 3.58 -10.52
C SER A 227 -4.20 3.21 -9.86
N TRP A 228 -4.23 2.26 -8.93
CA TRP A 228 -3.04 1.78 -8.24
C TRP A 228 -2.73 0.35 -8.67
N VAL A 229 -1.46 0.09 -8.94
CA VAL A 229 -0.96 -1.24 -9.27
C VAL A 229 0.22 -1.58 -8.39
N ASP A 230 0.33 -2.83 -7.99
CA ASP A 230 1.50 -3.33 -7.29
C ASP A 230 2.56 -3.67 -8.34
N GLU A 231 3.81 -3.29 -8.08
CA GLU A 231 4.94 -3.73 -8.90
C GLU A 231 5.08 -5.24 -8.72
N VAL A 232 4.92 -5.97 -9.82
CA VAL A 232 5.16 -7.41 -9.83
C VAL A 232 6.67 -7.59 -9.73
N MET A 233 7.13 -8.22 -8.65
CA MET A 233 8.52 -8.70 -8.58
C MET A 233 8.67 -9.80 -9.63
N ASN A 234 9.36 -9.48 -10.73
CA ASN A 234 9.79 -10.46 -11.73
C ASN A 234 10.91 -11.35 -11.19
#